data_AF-K9KAS8-F1
#
_entry.id   AF-K9KAS8-F1
#
_cell.length_a   1.000
_cell.length_b   1.000
_cell.length_c   1.000
_cell.angle_alpha   90.00
_cell.angle_beta   90.00
_cell.angle_gamma   90.00
#
_symmetry.space_group_name_H-M   'P 1'
#
loop_
_entity.id
_entity.type
_entity.pdbx_description
1 polymer ?
#
loop_
_entity_poly.entity_id
_entity_poly.type
_entity_poly.pdbx_seq_one_letter_code
_entity_poly.pdbx_strand_id
1 'polypeptide(L)'
;CLLGISYSLLACALWPMVAFVVPEHQLGTAYGFMQSIQNLGLAIISIIAGMILDTRGYLFLEVFFIACVSLSLLSVVLLYVVNRAQGGNLNYSARQREEIKLSHTE
;
A
#
# COMPACT_ATOMS: atom_id res chain seq x y z
N CYS A 1 5.10 -7.93 -17.26
CA CYS A 1 4.66 -6.53 -17.49
C CYS A 1 3.78 -6.01 -16.37
N LEU A 2 2.68 -6.70 -15.99
CA LEU A 2 1.76 -6.24 -14.95
C LEU A 2 2.42 -5.97 -13.59
N LEU A 3 3.24 -6.90 -13.07
CA LEU A 3 3.93 -6.72 -11.79
C LEU A 3 4.87 -5.51 -11.78
N GLY A 4 5.58 -5.27 -12.89
CA GLY A 4 6.48 -4.11 -13.02
C GLY A 4 5.72 -2.79 -12.98
N ILE A 5 4.61 -2.70 -13.72
CA ILE A 5 3.74 -1.50 -13.72
C ILE A 5 3.18 -1.26 -12.30
N SER A 6 2.65 -2.30 -11.66
CA SER A 6 2.10 -2.20 -10.30
C SER A 6 3.15 -1.76 -9.28
N TYR A 7 4.36 -2.32 -9.34
CA TYR A 7 5.45 -1.96 -8.43
C TYR A 7 5.93 -0.53 -8.64
N SER A 8 6.03 -0.07 -9.89
CA SER A 8 6.36 1.33 -10.19
C SER A 8 5.30 2.29 -9.64
N LEU A 9 4.01 2.00 -9.82
CA LEU A 9 2.92 2.81 -9.27
C LEU A 9 2.97 2.85 -7.73
N LEU A 10 3.21 1.70 -7.09
CA LEU A 10 3.37 1.61 -5.63
C LEU A 10 4.54 2.48 -5.16
N ALA A 11 5.73 2.32 -5.76
CA ALA A 11 6.92 3.08 -5.36
C ALA A 11 6.73 4.60 -5.56
N CYS A 12 6.16 5.00 -6.70
CA CYS A 12 5.88 6.41 -6.98
C CYS A 12 4.85 7.04 -6.03
N ALA A 13 3.90 6.26 -5.51
CA ALA A 13 2.88 6.78 -4.59
C ALA A 13 3.29 6.72 -3.11
N LEU A 14 3.97 5.65 -2.70
CA LEU A 14 4.18 5.31 -1.30
C LEU A 14 5.31 6.14 -0.66
N TRP A 15 6.41 6.39 -1.39
CA TRP A 15 7.51 7.19 -0.87
C TRP A 15 7.13 8.67 -0.67
N PRO A 16 6.49 9.37 -1.64
CA PRO A 16 6.07 10.76 -1.43
C PRO A 16 5.02 10.92 -0.35
N MET A 17 4.15 9.93 -0.12
CA MET A 17 3.14 9.96 0.94
C MET A 17 3.76 10.25 2.31
N VAL A 18 4.90 9.62 2.63
CA VAL A 18 5.58 9.83 3.91
C VAL A 18 6.06 11.27 4.07
N ALA A 19 6.59 11.86 2.99
CA ALA A 19 6.98 13.27 2.99
C ALA A 19 5.81 14.23 3.21
N PHE A 20 4.60 13.88 2.76
CA PHE A 20 3.40 14.71 2.97
C PHE A 20 2.81 14.57 4.39
N VAL A 21 3.04 13.45 5.07
CA VAL A 21 2.43 13.16 6.39
C VAL A 21 3.34 13.56 7.55
N VAL A 22 4.65 13.45 7.40
CA VAL A 22 5.62 13.65 8.49
C VAL A 22 6.29 15.03 8.41
N PRO A 23 6.44 15.76 9.53
CA PRO A 23 7.13 17.05 9.56
C PRO A 23 8.62 16.94 9.19
N GLU A 24 9.15 17.96 8.51
CA GLU A 24 10.46 17.95 7.83
C GLU A 24 11.64 17.51 8.70
N HIS A 25 11.63 17.89 9.98
CA HIS A 25 12.68 17.55 10.94
C HIS A 25 12.83 16.04 11.19
N GLN A 26 11.77 15.24 11.00
CA GLN A 26 11.77 13.79 11.29
C GLN A 26 11.69 12.92 10.03
N LEU A 27 11.81 13.51 8.83
CA LEU A 27 11.69 12.78 7.56
C LEU A 27 12.71 11.65 7.43
N GLY A 28 13.98 11.89 7.81
CA GLY A 28 15.03 10.88 7.74
C GLY A 28 14.73 9.66 8.62
N THR A 29 14.21 9.88 9.82
CA THR A 29 13.80 8.80 10.73
C THR A 29 12.58 8.05 10.21
N ALA A 30 11.60 8.76 9.65
CA ALA A 30 10.40 8.14 9.06
C ALA A 30 10.74 7.25 7.86
N TYR A 31 11.60 7.71 6.96
CA TYR A 31 12.07 6.88 5.84
C TYR A 31 12.93 5.69 6.30
N GLY A 32 13.80 5.90 7.29
CA GLY A 32 14.55 4.81 7.91
C GLY A 32 13.65 3.73 8.50
N PHE A 33 12.62 4.14 9.25
CA PHE A 33 11.65 3.23 9.85
C PHE A 33 10.83 2.47 8.80
N MET A 34 10.34 3.17 7.76
CA MET A 34 9.63 2.55 6.65
C MET A 34 10.50 1.49 5.94
N GLN A 35 11.78 1.80 5.71
CA GLN A 35 12.71 0.86 5.09
C GLN A 35 13.01 -0.34 5.99
N SER A 36 13.17 -0.14 7.30
CA SER A 36 13.35 -1.22 8.26
C SER A 36 12.17 -2.18 8.27
N ILE A 37 10.94 -1.67 8.23
CA ILE A 37 9.72 -2.51 8.15
C ILE A 37 9.69 -3.28 6.83
N GLN A 38 10.01 -2.64 5.70
CA GLN A 38 10.05 -3.34 4.42
C GLN A 38 11.08 -4.48 4.41
N ASN A 39 12.29 -4.22 4.90
CA ASN A 39 13.33 -5.24 4.99
C ASN A 39 12.93 -6.38 5.93
N LEU A 40 12.27 -6.09 7.06
CA LEU A 40 11.74 -7.11 7.97
C LEU A 40 10.67 -7.97 7.28
N GLY A 41 9.73 -7.34 6.58
CA GLY A 41 8.69 -8.04 5.82
C GLY A 41 9.29 -8.95 4.74
N LEU A 42 10.26 -8.45 3.97
CA LEU A 42 10.96 -9.24 2.97
C LEU A 42 11.71 -10.43 3.57
N ALA A 43 12.38 -10.25 4.72
CA ALA A 43 13.07 -11.33 5.41
C ALA A 43 12.08 -12.41 5.89
N ILE A 44 10.99 -12.02 6.55
CA ILE A 44 9.98 -12.95 7.07
C ILE A 44 9.32 -13.73 5.93
N ILE A 45 8.86 -13.05 4.88
CA ILE A 45 8.19 -13.68 3.73
C ILE A 45 9.17 -14.61 2.99
N SER A 46 10.44 -14.23 2.85
CA SER A 46 11.44 -15.08 2.21
C SER A 46 11.70 -16.36 3.00
N ILE A 47 11.80 -16.27 4.33
CA ILE A 47 11.99 -17.44 5.21
C ILE A 47 10.77 -18.36 5.13
N ILE A 48 9.56 -17.80 5.23
CA ILE A 48 8.31 -18.57 5.13
C ILE A 48 8.18 -19.25 3.76
N ALA A 49 8.47 -18.52 2.68
CA ALA A 49 8.45 -19.06 1.32
C ALA A 49 9.43 -20.23 1.15
N GLY A 50 10.65 -20.10 1.69
CA GLY A 50 11.64 -21.18 1.68
C GLY A 50 11.15 -22.42 2.43
N MET A 51 10.64 -22.26 3.66
CA MET A 51 10.11 -23.39 4.44
C MET A 51 8.93 -24.09 3.75
N ILE A 52 8.01 -23.34 3.13
CA ILE A 52 6.87 -23.91 2.40
C ILE A 52 7.35 -24.69 1.17
N LEU A 53 8.31 -24.13 0.43
CA LEU A 53 8.87 -24.77 -0.75
C LEU A 53 9.53 -26.11 -0.41
N ASP A 54 10.35 -26.14 0.65
CA ASP A 54 11.08 -27.34 1.07
C ASP A 54 10.16 -28.46 1.57
N THR A 55 9.04 -28.12 2.21
CA THR A 55 8.17 -29.11 2.86
C THR A 55 7.06 -29.64 1.93
N ARG A 56 6.51 -28.77 1.08
CA ARG A 56 5.25 -29.02 0.35
C ARG A 56 5.37 -28.81 -1.16
N GLY A 57 6.51 -28.34 -1.64
CA GLY A 57 6.75 -28.06 -3.05
C GLY A 57 6.08 -26.77 -3.55
N TYR A 58 6.24 -26.51 -4.85
CA TYR A 58 5.88 -25.24 -5.49
C TYR A 58 4.38 -24.91 -5.46
N LEU A 59 3.50 -25.93 -5.55
CA LEU A 59 2.05 -25.71 -5.58
C LEU A 59 1.53 -25.05 -4.29
N PHE A 60 2.04 -25.44 -3.13
CA PHE A 60 1.65 -24.83 -1.85
C PHE A 60 2.21 -23.41 -1.69
N LEU A 61 3.40 -23.16 -2.23
CA LEU A 61 3.97 -21.81 -2.27
C LEU A 61 3.11 -20.87 -3.13
N GLU A 62 2.63 -21.34 -4.28
CA GLU A 62 1.76 -20.56 -5.15
C GLU A 62 0.42 -20.24 -4.47
N VAL A 63 -0.20 -21.22 -3.79
CA VAL A 63 -1.42 -21.01 -3.00
C VAL A 63 -1.21 -19.97 -1.89
N PHE A 64 -0.05 -19.97 -1.23
CA PHE A 64 0.29 -18.97 -0.21
C PHE A 64 0.33 -17.55 -0.79
N PHE A 65 0.98 -17.35 -1.95
CA PHE A 65 1.01 -16.04 -2.59
C PHE A 65 -0.37 -15.61 -3.09
N ILE A 66 -1.17 -16.52 -3.65
CA ILE A 66 -2.55 -16.23 -4.06
C ILE A 66 -3.41 -15.80 -2.87
N ALA A 67 -3.28 -16.48 -1.73
CA ALA A 67 -3.97 -16.11 -0.50
C ALA A 67 -3.58 -14.69 -0.05
N CYS A 68 -2.29 -14.36 -0.07
CA CYS A 68 -1.79 -13.02 0.26
C CYS A 68 -2.38 -11.94 -0.67
N VAL A 69 -2.42 -12.19 -1.98
CA VAL A 69 -3.03 -11.26 -2.96
C VAL A 69 -4.53 -11.13 -2.73
N SER A 70 -5.24 -12.22 -2.41
CA SER A 70 -6.67 -12.17 -2.12
C SER A 70 -7.00 -11.35 -0.87
N LEU A 71 -6.18 -11.43 0.17
CA LEU A 71 -6.30 -10.61 1.38
C LEU A 71 -6.03 -9.13 1.11
N SER A 72 -5.04 -8.83 0.26
CA SER A 72 -4.77 -7.47 -0.22
C SER A 72 -5.96 -6.92 -0.99
N LEU A 73 -6.52 -7.70 -1.92
CA LEU A 73 -7.72 -7.32 -2.67
C LEU A 73 -8.92 -7.07 -1.76
N LEU A 74 -9.15 -7.95 -0.78
CA LEU A 74 -10.22 -7.78 0.20
C LEU A 74 -10.05 -6.47 1.00
N SER A 75 -8.83 -6.18 1.45
CA SER A 75 -8.51 -4.94 2.17
C SER A 75 -8.82 -3.69 1.34
N VAL A 76 -8.48 -3.72 0.04
CA VAL A 76 -8.79 -2.63 -0.89
C VAL A 76 -10.31 -2.46 -1.09
N VAL A 77 -11.04 -3.57 -1.23
CA VAL A 77 -12.50 -3.54 -1.36
C VAL A 77 -13.15 -2.99 -0.09
N LEU A 78 -12.69 -3.42 1.09
CA LEU A 78 -13.19 -2.91 2.37
C LEU A 78 -12.92 -1.41 2.51
N LEU A 79 -11.71 -0.95 2.17
CA LEU A 79 -11.36 0.46 2.17
C LEU A 79 -12.26 1.25 1.22
N TYR A 80 -12.56 0.70 0.04
CA TYR A 80 -13.48 1.31 -0.91
C TYR A 80 -14.91 1.44 -0.37
N VAL A 81 -15.41 0.38 0.28
CA VAL A 81 -16.75 0.38 0.89
C VAL A 81 -16.82 1.39 2.04
N VAL A 82 -15.82 1.41 2.93
CA VAL A 82 -15.74 2.38 4.04
C VAL A 82 -15.65 3.80 3.50
N ASN A 83 -14.84 4.05 2.48
CA ASN A 83 -14.76 5.36 1.83
C ASN A 83 -16.10 5.80 1.23
N ARG A 84 -16.85 4.88 0.60
CA ARG A 84 -18.21 5.18 0.11
C ARG A 84 -19.19 5.47 1.24
N ALA A 85 -19.11 4.72 2.34
CA ALA A 85 -19.97 4.93 3.52
C ALA A 85 -19.68 6.27 4.22
N GLN A 86 -18.43 6.74 4.21
CA GLN A 86 -18.00 8.02 4.79
C GLN A 86 -18.17 9.22 3.83
N GLY A 87 -18.98 9.09 2.77
CA GLY A 87 -19.31 10.20 1.87
C GLY A 87 -18.30 10.45 0.73
N GLY A 88 -17.36 9.53 0.49
CA GLY A 88 -16.49 9.56 -0.70
C GLY A 88 -15.30 10.53 -0.63
N ASN A 89 -14.94 10.98 0.57
CA ASN A 89 -13.96 12.06 0.78
C ASN A 89 -12.56 11.78 0.22
N LEU A 90 -12.16 10.51 0.03
CA LEU A 90 -10.86 10.14 -0.53
C LEU A 90 -10.80 10.19 -2.07
N ASN A 91 -11.93 10.09 -2.77
CA ASN A 91 -11.99 9.95 -4.24
C ASN A 91 -12.57 11.19 -4.94
N TYR A 92 -12.26 12.39 -4.47
CA TYR A 92 -12.59 13.61 -5.21
C TYR A 92 -11.70 13.78 -6.43
N SER A 93 -12.34 14.05 -7.56
CA SER A 93 -11.69 14.55 -8.77
C SER A 93 -11.01 15.90 -8.49
N ALA A 94 -9.95 16.23 -9.25
CA ALA A 94 -9.22 17.49 -9.12
C ALA A 94 -10.16 18.71 -9.15
N ARG A 95 -11.16 18.69 -10.04
CA ARG A 95 -12.18 19.74 -10.17
C ARG A 95 -13.05 19.91 -8.92
N GLN A 96 -13.45 18.80 -8.30
CA GLN A 96 -14.24 18.81 -7.07
C GLN A 96 -13.45 19.35 -5.87
N ARG A 97 -12.14 19.11 -5.81
CA ARG A 97 -11.28 19.67 -4.76
C ARG A 97 -11.11 21.18 -4.87
N GLU A 98 -11.09 21.72 -6.09
CA GLU A 98 -11.05 23.17 -6.33
C GLU A 98 -12.36 23.84 -5.93
N GLU A 99 -13.51 23.26 -6.29
CA GLU A 99 -14.84 23.76 -5.89
C GLU A 99 -15.01 23.80 -4.36
N ILE A 100 -14.53 22.77 -3.64
CA ILE A 100 -14.56 22.75 -2.17
C ILE A 100 -13.66 23.85 -1.57
N LYS A 101 -12.46 24.08 -2.12
CA LYS A 101 -11.56 25.15 -1.64
C LYS A 101 -12.17 26.54 -1.85
N LEU A 102 -12.82 26.77 -2.98
CA LEU A 102 -13.52 28.02 -3.30
C LEU A 102 -14.67 28.29 -2.32
N SER A 103 -15.50 27.29 -2.03
CA SER A 103 -16.62 27.41 -1.09
C SER A 103 -16.22 27.72 0.36
N HIS A 104 -14.96 27.43 0.75
CA HIS A 104 -14.44 27.70 2.09
C HIS A 104 -13.77 29.07 2.23
N THR A 105 -13.65 29.83 1.14
CA THR A 105 -13.00 31.15 1.11
C THR A 105 -14.02 32.31 1.11
N GLU A 106 -15.32 32.01 0.99
CA GLU A 106 -16.45 32.95 1.16
C GLU A 106 -16.97 32.96 2.60
#